data_AF-A0A8K0E890-F1
#
_entry.id   AF-A0A8K0E890-F1
#
_cell.length_a   1.000
_cell.length_b   1.000
_cell.length_c   1.000
_cell.angle_alpha   90.00
_cell.angle_beta   90.00
_cell.angle_gamma   90.00
#
_symmetry.space_group_name_H-M   'P 1'
#
loop_
_entity.id
_entity.type
_entity.pdbx_description
1 polymer ?
#
loop_
_entity_poly.entity_id
_entity_poly.type
_entity_poly.pdbx_seq_one_letter_code
_entity_poly.pdbx_strand_id
1 'polypeptide(L)'
;MHKPIRAVLIGFALCCYLFTIFINIISSNLGVELDWFQASIGNTTARFQFDFTPAGWVFTLWAVIFFWNLIWHFYALTTICRRYKHEYVYVFPNALPTPFWVAWIINLGLNIGWQFLFDGRHMIPAAVFMALIVISLIVCLATTYFRTCRDGAWMKDNMPGDLYAVRLLCHNGLGIYITFATVLFFLNLGICLIWWGAGANQIDVTTGLFSGLAFLMLVWFVLENFTPLEPYCRYTLTIWPTLIVALTAIFIHRRAPVGGDIPADFWNSNDRNDIYNAVLLGVACLFCLLRFIIVLVLHRRKPIDYGSAEYPEDLEEFQMVNTKRFERQRFSRVA
;
A
#
# COMPACT_ATOMS: atom_id res chain seq x y z
N MET A 1 -11.29 -23.04 16.71
CA MET A 1 -11.93 -23.91 15.66
C MET A 1 -11.63 -23.34 14.27
N HIS A 2 -11.41 -24.15 13.23
CA HIS A 2 -11.13 -23.62 11.88
C HIS A 2 -12.32 -22.82 11.34
N LYS A 3 -12.03 -21.71 10.66
CA LYS A 3 -13.01 -20.97 9.83
C LYS A 3 -12.64 -21.19 8.35
N PRO A 4 -13.19 -22.22 7.68
CA PRO A 4 -12.73 -22.65 6.36
C PRO A 4 -12.88 -21.56 5.30
N ILE A 5 -13.96 -20.77 5.35
CA ILE A 5 -14.21 -19.64 4.43
C ILE A 5 -13.04 -18.65 4.41
N ARG A 6 -12.47 -18.33 5.58
CA ARG A 6 -11.34 -17.38 5.66
C ARG A 6 -10.04 -17.97 5.11
N ALA A 7 -9.78 -19.25 5.36
CA ALA A 7 -8.60 -19.92 4.81
C ALA A 7 -8.67 -20.00 3.29
N VAL A 8 -9.84 -20.35 2.74
CA VAL A 8 -10.11 -20.33 1.29
C VAL A 8 -9.91 -18.93 0.72
N LEU A 9 -10.38 -17.90 1.41
CA LEU A 9 -10.24 -16.51 0.96
C LEU A 9 -8.78 -16.06 0.89
N ILE A 10 -7.94 -16.44 1.86
CA ILE A 10 -6.49 -16.14 1.84
C ILE A 10 -5.82 -16.86 0.66
N GLY A 11 -6.11 -18.15 0.47
CA GLY A 11 -5.57 -18.92 -0.66
C GLY A 11 -6.00 -18.36 -2.02
N PHE A 12 -7.29 -18.03 -2.15
CA PHE A 12 -7.84 -17.42 -3.36
C PHE A 12 -7.22 -16.05 -3.64
N ALA A 13 -7.05 -15.20 -2.62
CA ALA A 13 -6.39 -13.91 -2.76
C ALA A 13 -4.94 -14.06 -3.27
N LEU A 14 -4.19 -15.05 -2.79
CA LEU A 14 -2.86 -15.35 -3.33
C LEU A 14 -2.91 -15.78 -4.80
N CYS A 15 -3.86 -16.64 -5.19
CA CYS A 15 -4.01 -17.03 -6.59
C CYS A 15 -4.32 -15.81 -7.49
N CYS A 16 -5.27 -14.96 -7.08
CA CYS A 16 -5.55 -13.70 -7.77
C CYS A 16 -4.31 -12.81 -7.84
N TYR A 17 -3.54 -12.74 -6.77
CA TYR A 17 -2.35 -11.91 -6.69
C TYR A 17 -1.23 -12.39 -7.63
N LEU A 18 -0.98 -13.70 -7.69
CA LEU A 18 -0.03 -14.29 -8.63
C LEU A 18 -0.46 -14.06 -10.08
N PHE A 19 -1.77 -14.15 -10.35
CA PHE A 19 -2.32 -13.81 -11.66
C PHE A 19 -2.13 -12.32 -11.99
N THR A 20 -2.35 -11.41 -11.04
CA THR A 20 -2.08 -9.97 -11.23
C THR A 20 -0.60 -9.71 -11.53
N ILE A 21 0.34 -10.38 -10.85
CA ILE A 21 1.77 -10.27 -11.16
C ILE A 21 2.03 -10.75 -12.59
N PHE A 22 1.47 -11.89 -12.99
CA PHE A 22 1.61 -12.40 -14.36
C PHE A 22 1.12 -11.38 -15.40
N ILE A 23 -0.07 -10.81 -15.21
CA ILE A 23 -0.61 -9.77 -16.11
C ILE A 23 0.30 -8.53 -16.13
N ASN A 24 0.82 -8.10 -14.98
CA ASN A 24 1.75 -6.97 -14.92
C ASN A 24 3.07 -7.24 -15.66
N ILE A 25 3.61 -8.45 -15.58
CA ILE A 25 4.82 -8.83 -16.33
C ILE A 25 4.57 -8.75 -17.84
N ILE A 26 3.47 -9.31 -18.32
CA ILE A 26 3.15 -9.27 -19.75
C ILE A 26 2.70 -7.88 -20.20
N SER A 27 2.26 -6.97 -19.33
CA SER A 27 1.97 -5.57 -19.72
C SER A 27 3.22 -4.76 -20.18
N SER A 28 4.41 -5.38 -20.12
CA SER A 28 5.64 -4.90 -20.75
C SER A 28 5.72 -5.25 -22.24
N ASN A 29 6.90 -5.09 -22.86
CA ASN A 29 7.10 -5.46 -24.27
C ASN A 29 6.82 -6.96 -24.54
N LEU A 30 6.91 -7.82 -23.51
CA LEU A 30 6.61 -9.24 -23.64
C LEU A 30 5.16 -9.50 -24.09
N GLY A 31 4.17 -8.79 -23.55
CA GLY A 31 2.77 -9.01 -23.98
C GLY A 31 2.45 -8.40 -25.32
N VAL A 32 3.26 -7.44 -25.81
CA VAL A 32 3.19 -6.98 -27.20
C VAL A 32 3.68 -8.07 -28.15
N GLU A 33 4.79 -8.73 -27.82
CA GLU A 33 5.30 -9.88 -28.60
C GLU A 33 4.34 -11.08 -28.61
N LEU A 34 3.55 -11.22 -27.55
CA LEU A 34 2.55 -12.28 -27.41
C LEU A 34 1.15 -11.89 -27.94
N ASP A 35 0.95 -10.69 -28.48
CA ASP A 35 -0.35 -10.14 -28.91
C ASP A 35 -1.43 -10.01 -27.81
N TRP A 36 -1.04 -9.95 -26.53
CA TRP A 36 -1.94 -9.68 -25.41
C TRP A 36 -2.19 -8.19 -25.17
N PHE A 37 -1.21 -7.36 -25.52
CA PHE A 37 -1.23 -5.90 -25.36
C PHE A 37 -0.89 -5.24 -26.69
N GLN A 38 -1.52 -4.11 -27.00
CA GLN A 38 -1.24 -3.35 -28.22
C GLN A 38 0.03 -2.51 -28.09
N ALA A 39 0.33 -2.02 -26.89
CA ALA A 39 1.54 -1.33 -26.53
C ALA A 39 1.90 -1.60 -25.06
N SER A 40 3.20 -1.60 -24.75
CA SER A 40 3.63 -1.67 -23.35
C SER A 40 3.20 -0.41 -22.59
N ILE A 41 3.00 -0.54 -21.27
CA ILE A 41 2.63 0.61 -20.42
C ILE A 41 3.63 1.76 -20.59
N GLY A 42 4.93 1.45 -20.65
CA GLY A 42 5.99 2.44 -20.88
C GLY A 42 5.85 3.16 -22.22
N ASN A 43 5.57 2.43 -23.30
CA ASN A 43 5.35 3.01 -24.63
C ASN A 43 4.08 3.88 -24.69
N THR A 44 3.02 3.46 -24.01
CA THR A 44 1.79 4.25 -23.90
C THR A 44 2.04 5.53 -23.11
N THR A 45 2.73 5.46 -21.97
CA THR A 45 3.11 6.66 -21.20
C THR A 45 4.02 7.60 -22.01
N ALA A 46 4.97 7.06 -22.79
CA ALA A 46 5.87 7.86 -23.62
C ALA A 46 5.13 8.70 -24.70
N ARG A 47 3.91 8.31 -25.09
CA ARG A 47 3.08 9.08 -26.03
C ARG A 47 2.37 10.27 -25.39
N PHE A 48 2.19 10.26 -24.08
CA PHE A 48 1.44 11.26 -23.32
C PHE A 48 2.33 11.90 -22.25
N GLN A 49 3.54 12.30 -22.65
CA GLN A 49 4.51 12.94 -21.77
C GLN A 49 4.17 14.42 -21.54
N PHE A 50 4.35 14.86 -20.30
CA PHE A 50 4.27 16.24 -19.85
C PHE A 50 5.09 16.39 -18.57
N ASP A 51 5.17 17.60 -18.00
CA ASP A 51 6.07 17.92 -16.88
C ASP A 51 5.87 17.07 -15.60
N PHE A 52 4.73 16.41 -15.42
CA PHE A 52 4.48 15.51 -14.28
C PHE A 52 4.86 14.04 -14.58
N THR A 53 5.17 13.70 -15.82
CA THR A 53 5.53 12.32 -16.18
C THR A 53 6.84 11.92 -15.51
N PRO A 54 6.90 10.78 -14.79
CA PRO A 54 8.13 10.35 -14.16
C PRO A 54 9.05 9.61 -15.15
N ALA A 55 10.33 9.52 -14.78
CA ALA A 55 11.32 8.80 -15.55
C ALA A 55 10.99 7.31 -15.60
N GLY A 56 11.28 6.64 -16.72
CA GLY A 56 10.90 5.24 -16.95
C GLY A 56 11.41 4.27 -15.89
N TRP A 57 12.56 4.55 -15.25
CA TRP A 57 13.08 3.70 -14.18
C TRP A 57 12.17 3.67 -12.94
N VAL A 58 11.32 4.68 -12.72
CA VAL A 58 10.41 4.71 -11.55
C VAL A 58 9.44 3.52 -11.55
N PHE A 59 9.12 2.98 -12.72
CA PHE A 59 8.22 1.83 -12.84
C PHE A 59 8.81 0.56 -12.22
N THR A 60 10.10 0.54 -11.86
CA THR A 60 10.69 -0.49 -10.99
C THR A 60 10.07 -0.52 -9.59
N LEU A 61 9.40 0.55 -9.14
CA LEU A 61 8.60 0.53 -7.91
C LEU A 61 7.52 -0.55 -7.94
N TRP A 62 6.98 -0.91 -9.12
CA TRP A 62 6.07 -2.05 -9.23
C TRP A 62 6.72 -3.35 -8.79
N ALA A 63 7.99 -3.60 -9.16
CA ALA A 63 8.71 -4.79 -8.71
C ALA A 63 8.90 -4.79 -7.19
N VAL A 64 9.22 -3.64 -6.58
CA VAL A 64 9.33 -3.50 -5.12
C VAL A 64 7.98 -3.76 -4.44
N ILE A 65 6.90 -3.17 -4.96
CA ILE A 65 5.53 -3.37 -4.48
C ILE A 65 5.16 -4.84 -4.56
N PHE A 66 5.42 -5.50 -5.69
CA PHE A 66 5.07 -6.90 -5.85
C PHE A 66 5.90 -7.82 -4.98
N PHE A 67 7.21 -7.58 -4.88
CA PHE A 67 8.05 -8.36 -3.98
C PHE A 67 7.60 -8.24 -2.52
N TRP A 68 7.38 -7.01 -2.04
CA TRP A 68 6.97 -6.77 -0.66
C TRP A 68 5.57 -7.35 -0.37
N ASN A 69 4.65 -7.21 -1.32
CA ASN A 69 3.30 -7.74 -1.17
C ASN A 69 3.27 -9.27 -1.18
N LEU A 70 4.13 -9.90 -1.97
CA LEU A 70 4.30 -11.36 -1.95
C LEU A 70 4.77 -11.87 -0.59
N ILE A 71 5.70 -11.15 0.07
CA ILE A 71 6.20 -11.54 1.40
C ILE A 71 5.05 -11.57 2.42
N TRP A 72 4.19 -10.56 2.48
CA TRP A 72 3.09 -10.58 3.45
C TRP A 72 1.98 -11.58 3.09
N HIS A 73 1.83 -11.97 1.82
CA HIS A 73 0.96 -13.09 1.45
C HIS A 73 1.50 -14.41 1.98
N PHE A 74 2.81 -14.66 1.88
CA PHE A 74 3.41 -15.85 2.48
C PHE A 74 3.26 -15.83 4.00
N TYR A 75 3.46 -14.68 4.64
CA TYR A 75 3.13 -14.52 6.06
C TYR A 75 1.68 -14.90 6.35
N ALA A 76 0.72 -14.40 5.57
CA ALA A 76 -0.70 -14.74 5.74
C ALA A 76 -0.96 -16.26 5.58
N LEU A 77 -0.32 -16.94 4.63
CA LEU A 77 -0.41 -18.40 4.52
C LEU A 77 0.12 -19.10 5.78
N THR A 78 1.22 -18.63 6.36
CA THR A 78 1.74 -19.24 7.58
C THR A 78 0.73 -19.17 8.73
N THR A 79 -0.13 -18.14 8.78
CA THR A 79 -1.15 -18.00 9.83
C THR A 79 -2.26 -19.07 9.77
N ILE A 80 -2.45 -19.71 8.61
CA ILE A 80 -3.36 -20.85 8.44
C ILE A 80 -2.79 -22.11 9.09
N CYS A 81 -1.46 -22.28 9.00
CA CYS A 81 -0.77 -23.46 9.52
C CYS A 81 -0.34 -23.30 10.99
N ARG A 82 -0.23 -22.07 11.50
CA ARG A 82 0.18 -21.78 12.88
C ARG A 82 -1.01 -21.70 13.83
N ARG A 83 -0.84 -22.27 15.03
CA ARG A 83 -1.79 -22.19 16.15
C ARG A 83 -1.16 -21.50 17.35
N TYR A 84 -1.96 -20.72 18.08
CA TYR A 84 -1.63 -20.26 19.42
C TYR A 84 -2.63 -20.86 20.40
N LYS A 85 -2.14 -21.64 21.38
CA LYS A 85 -2.96 -22.47 22.27
C LYS A 85 -3.93 -23.36 21.47
N HIS A 86 -5.23 -23.09 21.50
CA HIS A 86 -6.27 -23.88 20.83
C HIS A 86 -6.85 -23.19 19.57
N GLU A 87 -6.37 -22.00 19.25
CA GLU A 87 -6.88 -21.14 18.18
C GLU A 87 -5.86 -21.04 17.04
N TYR A 88 -6.35 -20.83 15.81
CA TYR A 88 -5.50 -20.53 14.67
C TYR A 88 -5.25 -19.03 14.57
N VAL A 89 -4.03 -18.63 14.18
CA VAL A 89 -3.62 -17.21 14.13
C VAL A 89 -4.50 -16.39 13.17
N TYR A 90 -4.93 -17.00 12.07
CA TYR A 90 -5.86 -16.36 11.11
C TYR A 90 -7.30 -16.19 11.63
N VAL A 91 -7.66 -16.88 12.72
CA VAL A 91 -8.99 -16.82 13.35
C VAL A 91 -9.00 -15.78 14.47
N PHE A 92 -7.97 -15.78 15.30
CA PHE A 92 -7.70 -14.81 16.36
C PHE A 92 -6.18 -14.67 16.49
N PRO A 93 -5.60 -13.45 16.45
CA PRO A 93 -6.23 -12.12 16.52
C PRO A 93 -6.87 -11.64 15.21
N ASN A 94 -6.72 -12.37 14.08
CA ASN A 94 -7.33 -11.97 12.80
C ASN A 94 -6.94 -10.54 12.36
N ALA A 95 -5.63 -10.27 12.37
CA ALA A 95 -5.05 -8.99 11.97
C ALA A 95 -5.34 -8.58 10.51
N LEU A 96 -5.66 -9.57 9.65
CA LEU A 96 -6.10 -9.40 8.26
C LEU A 96 -7.55 -9.91 8.13
N PRO A 97 -8.55 -9.08 8.45
CA PRO A 97 -9.95 -9.50 8.55
C PRO A 97 -10.59 -9.74 7.18
N THR A 98 -11.76 -10.38 7.12
CA THR A 98 -12.46 -10.63 5.84
C THR A 98 -12.62 -9.38 4.94
N PRO A 99 -13.00 -8.19 5.46
CA PRO A 99 -13.10 -6.98 4.63
C PRO A 99 -11.77 -6.57 3.97
N PHE A 100 -10.63 -6.84 4.62
CA PHE A 100 -9.30 -6.60 4.06
C PHE A 100 -9.12 -7.43 2.79
N TRP A 101 -9.39 -8.73 2.86
CA TRP A 101 -9.20 -9.63 1.72
C TRP A 101 -10.15 -9.33 0.56
N VAL A 102 -11.40 -8.96 0.86
CA VAL A 102 -12.36 -8.53 -0.17
C VAL A 102 -11.87 -7.27 -0.87
N ALA A 103 -11.48 -6.24 -0.12
CA ALA A 103 -10.93 -5.00 -0.67
C ALA A 103 -9.65 -5.25 -1.47
N TRP A 104 -8.79 -6.16 -1.01
CA TRP A 104 -7.57 -6.55 -1.70
C TRP A 104 -7.86 -7.23 -3.04
N ILE A 105 -8.79 -8.21 -3.08
CA ILE A 105 -9.18 -8.87 -4.34
C ILE A 105 -9.77 -7.86 -5.34
N ILE A 106 -10.61 -6.94 -4.86
CA ILE A 106 -11.14 -5.84 -5.69
C ILE A 106 -9.99 -4.99 -6.24
N ASN A 107 -9.01 -4.63 -5.39
CA ASN A 107 -7.84 -3.87 -5.80
C ASN A 107 -7.05 -4.58 -6.92
N LEU A 108 -6.87 -5.90 -6.81
CA LEU A 108 -6.18 -6.70 -7.83
C LEU A 108 -6.94 -6.72 -9.16
N GLY A 109 -8.27 -6.86 -9.13
CA GLY A 109 -9.10 -6.78 -10.32
C GLY A 109 -9.06 -5.39 -10.98
N LEU A 110 -9.08 -4.33 -10.16
CA LEU A 110 -8.93 -2.95 -10.64
C LEU A 110 -7.54 -2.71 -11.25
N ASN A 111 -6.49 -3.29 -10.67
CA ASN A 111 -5.13 -3.19 -11.20
C ASN A 111 -5.04 -3.81 -12.61
N ILE A 112 -5.55 -5.04 -12.77
CA ILE A 112 -5.61 -5.73 -14.07
C ILE A 112 -6.43 -4.90 -15.07
N GLY A 113 -7.64 -4.48 -14.68
CA GLY A 113 -8.52 -3.71 -15.55
C GLY A 113 -7.91 -2.37 -15.97
N TRP A 114 -7.18 -1.69 -15.07
CA TRP A 114 -6.47 -0.46 -15.40
C TRP A 114 -5.46 -0.68 -16.53
N GLN A 115 -4.69 -1.77 -16.51
CA GLN A 115 -3.67 -2.02 -17.53
C GLN A 115 -4.29 -2.14 -18.93
N PHE A 116 -5.37 -2.91 -19.07
CA PHE A 116 -6.06 -3.06 -20.35
C PHE A 116 -6.73 -1.76 -20.81
N LEU A 117 -7.35 -1.01 -19.89
CA LEU A 117 -7.95 0.28 -20.22
C LEU A 117 -6.90 1.30 -20.68
N PHE A 118 -5.74 1.31 -20.02
CA PHE A 118 -4.65 2.22 -20.35
C PHE A 118 -4.03 1.86 -21.71
N ASP A 119 -3.78 0.57 -21.98
CA ASP A 119 -3.31 0.07 -23.28
C ASP A 119 -4.30 0.40 -24.41
N GLY A 120 -5.58 0.13 -24.20
CA GLY A 120 -6.67 0.46 -25.13
C GLY A 120 -6.95 1.96 -25.28
N ARG A 121 -6.17 2.82 -24.61
CA ARG A 121 -6.29 4.30 -24.60
C ARG A 121 -7.64 4.81 -24.11
N HIS A 122 -8.32 4.04 -23.28
CA HIS A 122 -9.49 4.49 -22.54
C HIS A 122 -9.05 5.28 -21.30
N MET A 123 -8.44 6.46 -21.53
CA MET A 123 -7.73 7.22 -20.49
C MET A 123 -8.62 7.68 -19.33
N ILE A 124 -9.85 8.13 -19.62
CA ILE A 124 -10.80 8.53 -18.57
C ILE A 124 -11.16 7.33 -17.68
N PRO A 125 -11.64 6.18 -18.20
CA PRO A 125 -11.82 4.96 -17.41
C PRO A 125 -10.56 4.52 -16.66
N ALA A 126 -9.37 4.60 -17.29
CA ALA A 126 -8.11 4.25 -16.64
C ALA A 126 -7.84 5.14 -15.41
N ALA A 127 -8.05 6.45 -15.52
CA ALA A 127 -7.93 7.37 -14.38
C ALA A 127 -8.92 7.03 -13.25
N VAL A 128 -10.17 6.66 -13.58
CA VAL A 128 -11.15 6.20 -12.58
C VAL A 128 -10.70 4.92 -11.89
N PHE A 129 -10.21 3.94 -12.65
CA PHE A 129 -9.70 2.69 -12.07
C PHE A 129 -8.51 2.95 -11.13
N MET A 130 -7.60 3.85 -11.51
CA MET A 130 -6.48 4.22 -10.64
C MET A 130 -6.96 4.90 -9.35
N ALA A 131 -7.99 5.75 -9.40
CA ALA A 131 -8.62 6.31 -8.20
C ALA A 131 -9.23 5.22 -7.30
N LEU A 132 -9.93 4.25 -7.90
CA LEU A 132 -10.53 3.13 -7.17
C LEU A 132 -9.46 2.19 -6.57
N ILE A 133 -8.29 2.04 -7.20
CA ILE A 133 -7.13 1.35 -6.62
C ILE A 133 -6.69 2.08 -5.34
N VAL A 134 -6.53 3.40 -5.38
CA VAL A 134 -6.18 4.18 -4.18
C VAL A 134 -7.23 4.00 -3.07
N ILE A 135 -8.52 4.13 -3.40
CA ILE A 135 -9.61 3.96 -2.43
C ILE A 135 -9.62 2.56 -1.81
N SER A 136 -9.48 1.51 -2.61
CA SER A 136 -9.45 0.13 -2.11
C SER A 136 -8.23 -0.13 -1.21
N LEU A 137 -7.08 0.51 -1.47
CA LEU A 137 -5.92 0.45 -0.57
C LEU A 137 -6.16 1.17 0.76
N ILE A 138 -6.87 2.31 0.74
CA ILE A 138 -7.32 2.99 1.98
C ILE A 138 -8.18 2.03 2.80
N VAL A 139 -9.14 1.32 2.18
CA VAL A 139 -9.97 0.33 2.86
C VAL A 139 -9.14 -0.83 3.43
N CYS A 140 -8.17 -1.34 2.67
CA CYS A 140 -7.24 -2.36 3.15
C CYS A 140 -6.51 -1.87 4.41
N LEU A 141 -5.85 -0.71 4.34
CA LEU A 141 -5.11 -0.13 5.46
C LEU A 141 -6.01 0.14 6.68
N ALA A 142 -7.15 0.78 6.49
CA ALA A 142 -8.09 1.10 7.58
C ALA A 142 -8.56 -0.16 8.32
N THR A 143 -8.91 -1.22 7.58
CA THR A 143 -9.41 -2.47 8.18
C THR A 143 -8.33 -3.21 8.97
N THR A 144 -7.10 -3.29 8.46
CA THR A 144 -5.99 -3.93 9.20
C THR A 144 -5.50 -3.07 10.37
N TYR A 145 -5.46 -1.74 10.22
CA TYR A 145 -5.14 -0.82 11.31
C TYR A 145 -6.12 -0.96 12.46
N PHE A 146 -7.42 -0.97 12.17
CA PHE A 146 -8.46 -1.14 13.19
C PHE A 146 -8.27 -2.44 13.98
N ARG A 147 -8.04 -3.57 13.28
CA ARG A 147 -7.79 -4.86 13.95
C ARG A 147 -6.50 -4.87 14.76
N THR A 148 -5.45 -4.27 14.22
CA THR A 148 -4.14 -4.22 14.88
C THR A 148 -4.17 -3.35 16.14
N CYS A 149 -4.99 -2.30 16.17
CA CYS A 149 -5.18 -1.48 17.36
C CYS A 149 -6.05 -2.19 18.40
N ARG A 150 -7.20 -2.73 17.96
CA ARG A 150 -8.15 -3.42 18.84
C ARG A 150 -7.51 -4.62 19.56
N ASP A 151 -6.83 -5.47 18.81
CA ASP A 151 -6.24 -6.71 19.34
C ASP A 151 -4.76 -6.52 19.70
N GLY A 152 -4.26 -5.28 19.64
CA GLY A 152 -2.83 -4.96 19.72
C GLY A 152 -2.22 -5.16 21.10
N ALA A 153 -2.97 -4.94 22.18
CA ALA A 153 -2.52 -5.20 23.56
C ALA A 153 -2.21 -6.68 23.71
N TRP A 154 -3.21 -7.50 23.38
CA TRP A 154 -3.10 -8.94 23.46
C TRP A 154 -1.98 -9.48 22.57
N MET A 155 -1.87 -8.98 21.33
CA MET A 155 -0.81 -9.37 20.41
C MET A 155 0.58 -8.99 20.92
N LYS A 156 0.74 -7.82 21.56
CA LYS A 156 2.02 -7.40 22.10
C LYS A 156 2.51 -8.37 23.18
N ASP A 157 1.62 -8.83 24.04
CA ASP A 157 1.99 -9.67 25.19
C ASP A 157 2.08 -11.16 24.84
N ASN A 158 1.26 -11.64 23.89
CA ASN A 158 1.15 -13.06 23.54
C ASN A 158 1.86 -13.43 22.24
N MET A 159 1.88 -12.52 21.26
CA MET A 159 2.33 -12.78 19.88
C MET A 159 3.06 -11.59 19.25
N PRO A 160 4.12 -11.06 19.89
CA PRO A 160 4.77 -9.82 19.44
C PRO A 160 5.34 -9.95 18.03
N GLY A 161 5.84 -11.14 17.65
CA GLY A 161 6.36 -11.40 16.31
C GLY A 161 5.31 -11.19 15.22
N ASP A 162 4.08 -11.65 15.42
CA ASP A 162 2.98 -11.46 14.47
C ASP A 162 2.53 -9.98 14.39
N LEU A 163 2.55 -9.26 15.51
CA LEU A 163 2.30 -7.83 15.54
C LEU A 163 3.33 -7.05 14.70
N TYR A 164 4.62 -7.38 14.84
CA TYR A 164 5.69 -6.78 14.04
C TYR A 164 5.57 -7.19 12.57
N ALA A 165 5.25 -8.45 12.27
CA ALA A 165 5.08 -8.91 10.90
C ALA A 165 3.96 -8.17 10.17
N VAL A 166 2.80 -7.96 10.80
CA VAL A 166 1.69 -7.20 10.20
C VAL A 166 2.11 -5.76 9.90
N ARG A 167 2.81 -5.10 10.84
CA ARG A 167 3.26 -3.71 10.67
C ARG A 167 4.34 -3.57 9.62
N LEU A 168 5.40 -4.36 9.73
CA LEU A 168 6.56 -4.27 8.85
C LEU A 168 6.28 -4.78 7.45
N LEU A 169 5.51 -5.86 7.31
CA LEU A 169 5.26 -6.49 6.02
C LEU A 169 4.01 -5.92 5.37
N CYS A 170 2.86 -6.01 6.05
CA CYS A 170 1.57 -5.64 5.44
C CYS A 170 1.38 -4.11 5.38
N HIS A 171 1.46 -3.40 6.52
CA HIS A 171 1.18 -1.95 6.53
C HIS A 171 2.17 -1.16 5.68
N ASN A 172 3.47 -1.46 5.78
CA ASN A 172 4.48 -0.81 4.96
C ASN A 172 4.41 -1.23 3.48
N GLY A 173 4.12 -2.51 3.16
CA GLY A 173 3.93 -2.93 1.77
C GLY A 173 2.76 -2.20 1.09
N LEU A 174 1.63 -2.09 1.78
CA LEU A 174 0.48 -1.31 1.34
C LEU A 174 0.78 0.19 1.31
N GLY A 175 1.62 0.69 2.22
CA GLY A 175 2.11 2.07 2.26
C GLY A 175 2.91 2.47 1.01
N ILE A 176 3.78 1.58 0.50
CA ILE A 176 4.47 1.78 -0.78
C ILE A 176 3.42 1.84 -1.90
N TYR A 177 2.53 0.85 -1.95
CA TYR A 177 1.58 0.70 -3.03
C TYR A 177 0.61 1.89 -3.13
N ILE A 178 -0.01 2.30 -2.03
CA ILE A 178 -0.96 3.42 -2.04
C ILE A 178 -0.30 4.73 -2.45
N THR A 179 0.96 4.95 -2.03
CA THR A 179 1.69 6.16 -2.36
C THR A 179 1.98 6.23 -3.85
N PHE A 180 2.52 5.14 -4.42
CA PHE A 180 2.83 5.12 -5.84
C PHE A 180 1.57 5.13 -6.72
N ALA A 181 0.53 4.39 -6.33
CA ALA A 181 -0.77 4.42 -7.01
C ALA A 181 -1.39 5.83 -7.00
N THR A 182 -1.21 6.58 -5.90
CA THR A 182 -1.65 7.99 -5.83
C THR A 182 -0.91 8.85 -6.84
N VAL A 183 0.42 8.74 -6.95
CA VAL A 183 1.19 9.47 -7.98
C VAL A 183 0.72 9.09 -9.40
N LEU A 184 0.49 7.80 -9.65
CA LEU A 184 -0.04 7.34 -10.94
C LEU A 184 -1.47 7.82 -11.20
N PHE A 185 -2.30 7.98 -10.16
CA PHE A 185 -3.61 8.60 -10.30
C PHE A 185 -3.49 10.04 -10.80
N PHE A 186 -2.60 10.86 -10.19
CA PHE A 186 -2.33 12.22 -10.67
C PHE A 186 -1.79 12.24 -12.10
N LEU A 187 -0.92 11.28 -12.46
CA LEU A 187 -0.44 11.13 -13.83
C LEU A 187 -1.59 10.85 -14.82
N ASN A 188 -2.45 9.88 -14.53
CA ASN A 188 -3.59 9.53 -15.38
C ASN A 188 -4.59 10.70 -15.46
N LEU A 189 -4.82 11.41 -14.35
CA LEU A 189 -5.66 12.60 -14.32
C LEU A 189 -5.09 13.71 -15.21
N GLY A 190 -3.78 13.97 -15.13
CA GLY A 190 -3.10 14.92 -16.01
C GLY A 190 -3.23 14.56 -17.49
N ILE A 191 -3.06 13.28 -17.82
CA ILE A 191 -3.28 12.78 -19.18
C ILE A 191 -4.70 13.09 -19.66
N CYS A 192 -5.69 12.81 -18.82
CA CYS A 192 -7.07 13.13 -19.14
C CYS A 192 -7.28 14.64 -19.36
N LEU A 193 -6.77 15.51 -18.48
CA LEU A 193 -7.00 16.96 -18.58
C LEU A 193 -6.35 17.59 -19.83
N ILE A 194 -5.15 17.14 -20.18
CA ILE A 194 -4.39 17.67 -21.32
C ILE A 194 -4.99 17.17 -22.63
N TRP A 195 -5.25 15.86 -22.77
CA TRP A 195 -5.59 15.26 -24.07
C TRP A 195 -7.08 14.92 -24.27
N TRP A 196 -7.90 14.79 -23.21
CA TRP A 196 -9.32 14.37 -23.33
C TRP A 196 -10.33 15.34 -22.71
N GLY A 197 -9.98 16.09 -21.67
CA GLY A 197 -10.92 16.79 -20.80
C GLY A 197 -11.15 18.27 -21.12
N ALA A 198 -10.17 18.95 -21.74
CA ALA A 198 -10.31 20.35 -22.11
C ALA A 198 -9.25 20.89 -23.09
N GLY A 199 -8.21 20.12 -23.47
CA GLY A 199 -7.06 20.69 -24.16
C GLY A 199 -6.28 21.68 -23.27
N ALA A 200 -6.30 21.47 -21.95
CA ALA A 200 -5.75 22.40 -20.99
C ALA A 200 -4.23 22.57 -21.15
N ASN A 201 -3.73 23.76 -20.83
CA ASN A 201 -2.31 24.06 -20.91
C ASN A 201 -1.51 23.12 -19.97
N GLN A 202 -0.50 22.43 -20.52
CA GLN A 202 0.28 21.44 -19.78
C GLN A 202 0.98 22.01 -18.54
N ILE A 203 1.45 23.24 -18.62
CA ILE A 203 2.17 23.89 -17.51
C ILE A 203 1.21 24.14 -16.35
N ASP A 204 -0.01 24.63 -16.65
CA ASP A 204 -1.04 24.91 -15.65
C ASP A 204 -1.62 23.63 -15.04
N VAL A 205 -1.88 22.61 -15.86
CA VAL A 205 -2.29 21.28 -15.37
C VAL A 205 -1.25 20.72 -14.41
N THR A 206 0.03 20.75 -14.78
CA THR A 206 1.10 20.23 -13.93
C THR A 206 1.19 20.99 -12.61
N THR A 207 1.13 22.33 -12.63
CA THR A 207 1.10 23.14 -11.41
C THR A 207 -0.10 22.77 -10.53
N GLY A 208 -1.27 22.52 -11.14
CA GLY A 208 -2.46 22.05 -10.46
C GLY A 208 -2.28 20.67 -9.80
N LEU A 209 -1.67 19.72 -10.51
CA LEU A 209 -1.38 18.38 -9.98
C LEU A 209 -0.37 18.43 -8.82
N PHE A 210 0.71 19.20 -8.94
CA PHE A 210 1.64 19.42 -7.83
C PHE A 210 0.96 20.08 -6.63
N SER A 211 0.05 21.02 -6.86
CA SER A 211 -0.73 21.65 -5.79
C SER A 211 -1.66 20.66 -5.09
N GLY A 212 -2.34 19.80 -5.85
CA GLY A 212 -3.17 18.74 -5.29
C GLY A 212 -2.36 17.72 -4.49
N LEU A 213 -1.17 17.35 -4.99
CA LEU A 213 -0.27 16.45 -4.28
C LEU A 213 0.29 17.10 -3.01
N ALA A 214 0.68 18.38 -3.05
CA ALA A 214 1.13 19.14 -1.89
C ALA A 214 0.04 19.24 -0.81
N PHE A 215 -1.20 19.50 -1.21
CA PHE A 215 -2.34 19.48 -0.29
C PHE A 215 -2.50 18.11 0.37
N LEU A 216 -2.44 17.02 -0.42
CA LEU A 216 -2.56 15.67 0.11
C LEU A 216 -1.41 15.32 1.07
N MET A 217 -0.18 15.73 0.76
CA MET A 217 0.98 15.57 1.64
C MET A 217 0.76 16.27 2.98
N LEU A 218 0.31 17.51 2.97
CA LEU A 218 0.04 18.28 4.20
C LEU A 218 -1.07 17.62 5.02
N VAL A 219 -2.20 17.29 4.39
CA VAL A 219 -3.32 16.62 5.05
C VAL A 219 -2.86 15.30 5.66
N TRP A 220 -2.15 14.46 4.89
CA TRP A 220 -1.67 13.17 5.38
C TRP A 220 -0.66 13.31 6.53
N PHE A 221 0.31 14.23 6.42
CA PHE A 221 1.28 14.48 7.49
C PHE A 221 0.60 14.94 8.79
N VAL A 222 -0.46 15.75 8.69
CA VAL A 222 -1.25 16.16 9.85
C VAL A 222 -2.03 14.98 10.42
N LEU A 223 -2.74 14.23 9.57
CA LEU A 223 -3.51 13.06 9.99
C LEU A 223 -2.63 12.02 10.69
N GLU A 224 -1.47 11.69 10.12
CA GLU A 224 -0.63 10.60 10.62
C GLU A 224 0.12 10.93 11.92
N ASN A 225 0.30 12.21 12.26
CA ASN A 225 1.11 12.65 13.42
C ASN A 225 0.29 13.32 14.52
N PHE A 226 -0.74 14.09 14.18
CA PHE A 226 -1.42 15.00 15.12
C PHE A 226 -2.89 14.66 15.38
N THR A 227 -3.41 13.58 14.79
CA THR A 227 -4.81 13.16 14.99
C THR A 227 -4.91 11.80 15.68
N PRO A 228 -6.13 11.36 16.09
CA PRO A 228 -6.33 10.03 16.65
C PRO A 228 -5.91 8.87 15.74
N LEU A 229 -5.54 9.14 14.48
CA LEU A 229 -4.99 8.15 13.55
C LEU A 229 -3.53 7.78 13.87
N GLU A 230 -2.80 8.58 14.64
CA GLU A 230 -1.36 8.39 14.92
C GLU A 230 -1.02 6.97 15.44
N PRO A 231 -1.71 6.40 16.45
CA PRO A 231 -1.37 5.07 16.96
C PRO A 231 -1.54 3.96 15.90
N TYR A 232 -2.46 4.16 14.96
CA TYR A 232 -2.77 3.21 13.90
C TYR A 232 -1.68 3.18 12.82
N CYS A 233 -1.19 4.35 12.41
CA CYS A 233 -0.25 4.49 11.31
C CYS A 233 1.21 4.67 11.75
N ARG A 234 1.50 4.71 13.06
CA ARG A 234 2.83 5.01 13.64
C ARG A 234 3.98 4.28 12.94
N TYR A 235 3.80 3.00 12.62
CA TYR A 235 4.86 2.16 12.05
C TYR A 235 4.81 2.02 10.53
N THR A 236 3.94 2.77 9.85
CA THR A 236 3.89 2.84 8.38
C THR A 236 4.80 3.96 7.91
N LEU A 237 6.05 3.61 7.63
CA LEU A 237 7.12 4.56 7.34
C LEU A 237 7.44 4.69 5.86
N THR A 238 7.01 3.72 5.05
CA THR A 238 7.34 3.63 3.62
C THR A 238 6.68 4.67 2.72
N ILE A 239 5.69 5.42 3.22
CA ILE A 239 4.97 6.46 2.46
C ILE A 239 5.95 7.53 1.98
N TRP A 240 6.69 8.15 2.88
CA TRP A 240 7.59 9.25 2.54
C TRP A 240 8.76 8.84 1.64
N PRO A 241 9.50 7.74 1.91
CA PRO A 241 10.54 7.26 0.99
C PRO A 241 10.00 6.97 -0.42
N THR A 242 8.82 6.36 -0.53
CA THR A 242 8.21 6.07 -1.83
C THR A 242 7.87 7.36 -2.59
N LEU A 243 7.32 8.35 -1.89
CA LEU A 243 6.99 9.65 -2.49
C LEU A 243 8.25 10.41 -2.94
N ILE A 244 9.33 10.35 -2.15
CA ILE A 244 10.63 10.93 -2.50
C ILE A 244 11.15 10.31 -3.80
N VAL A 245 11.12 8.98 -3.92
CA VAL A 245 11.54 8.28 -5.14
C VAL A 245 10.69 8.71 -6.34
N ALA A 246 9.37 8.81 -6.17
CA ALA A 246 8.47 9.22 -7.23
C ALA A 246 8.70 10.68 -7.68
N LEU A 247 8.79 11.62 -6.74
CA LEU A 247 9.07 13.04 -7.03
C LEU A 247 10.45 13.22 -7.66
N THR A 248 11.46 12.47 -7.19
CA THR A 248 12.80 12.44 -7.79
C THR A 248 12.75 11.98 -9.24
N ALA A 249 11.97 10.95 -9.55
CA ALA A 249 11.81 10.49 -10.92
C ALA A 249 11.12 11.51 -11.82
N ILE A 250 10.11 12.22 -11.32
CA ILE A 250 9.47 13.34 -12.04
C ILE A 250 10.48 14.47 -12.27
N PHE A 251 11.29 14.77 -11.26
CA PHE A 251 12.30 15.82 -11.32
C PHE A 251 13.39 15.53 -12.36
N ILE A 252 13.91 14.31 -12.38
CA ILE A 252 14.96 13.88 -13.32
C ILE A 252 14.42 13.75 -14.75
N HIS A 253 13.17 13.26 -14.93
CA HIS A 253 12.64 12.96 -16.26
C HIS A 253 12.55 14.18 -17.16
N ARG A 254 12.30 15.35 -16.57
CA ARG A 254 11.89 16.53 -17.32
C ARG A 254 12.88 16.96 -18.40
N ARG A 255 14.12 16.48 -18.34
CA ARG A 255 15.15 16.76 -19.35
C ARG A 255 15.98 15.55 -19.79
N ALA A 256 15.82 14.39 -19.17
CA ALA A 256 16.59 13.19 -19.51
C ALA A 256 15.91 12.41 -20.65
N PRO A 257 16.55 12.23 -21.83
CA PRO A 257 16.06 11.28 -22.82
C PRO A 257 16.02 9.86 -22.22
N VAL A 258 15.04 9.05 -22.63
CA VAL A 258 14.86 7.68 -22.12
C VAL A 258 16.14 6.87 -22.38
N GLY A 259 16.84 6.47 -21.31
CA GLY A 259 18.08 5.71 -21.39
C GLY A 259 19.37 6.53 -21.53
N GLY A 260 19.31 7.86 -21.45
CA GLY A 260 20.47 8.76 -21.43
C GLY A 260 20.93 9.15 -20.02
N ASP A 261 22.15 9.67 -19.94
CA ASP A 261 22.71 10.25 -18.71
C ASP A 261 21.84 11.43 -18.20
N ILE A 262 21.89 11.68 -16.89
CA ILE A 262 21.24 12.85 -16.29
C ILE A 262 21.86 14.11 -16.92
N PRO A 263 21.08 14.93 -17.65
CA PRO A 263 21.61 16.12 -18.31
C PRO A 263 22.21 17.06 -17.28
N ALA A 264 23.33 17.72 -17.59
CA ALA A 264 23.95 18.70 -16.69
C ALA A 264 23.01 19.89 -16.38
N ASP A 265 22.02 20.12 -17.24
CA ASP A 265 21.00 21.16 -17.15
C ASP A 265 19.62 20.63 -16.72
N PHE A 266 19.56 19.51 -15.98
CA PHE A 266 18.30 18.88 -15.51
C PHE A 266 17.39 19.78 -14.66
N TRP A 267 17.86 20.95 -14.25
CA TRP A 267 17.15 21.94 -13.45
C TRP A 267 17.16 23.32 -14.11
N ASN A 268 16.01 24.01 -14.14
CA ASN A 268 15.91 25.40 -14.54
C ASN A 268 15.24 26.26 -13.46
N SER A 269 16.01 27.17 -12.88
CA SER A 269 15.54 28.12 -11.87
C SER A 269 14.53 29.16 -12.38
N ASN A 270 14.30 29.24 -13.69
CA ASN A 270 13.30 30.11 -14.30
C ASN A 270 12.01 29.37 -14.65
N ASP A 271 11.97 28.05 -14.49
CA ASP A 271 10.78 27.26 -14.78
C ASP A 271 9.93 27.03 -13.53
N ARG A 272 8.66 27.44 -13.60
CA ARG A 272 7.69 27.36 -12.50
C ARG A 272 7.53 25.95 -11.94
N ASN A 273 7.37 24.95 -12.80
CA ASN A 273 7.12 23.57 -12.39
C ASN A 273 8.39 22.89 -11.87
N ASP A 274 9.58 23.35 -12.28
CA ASP A 274 10.86 22.84 -11.77
C ASP A 274 10.96 23.26 -10.32
N ILE A 275 10.85 24.57 -10.08
CA ILE A 275 10.87 25.15 -8.75
C ILE A 275 9.86 24.47 -7.84
N TYR A 276 8.63 24.28 -8.32
CA TYR A 276 7.59 23.64 -7.51
C TYR A 276 7.97 22.20 -7.15
N ASN A 277 8.39 21.38 -8.12
CA ASN A 277 8.77 19.99 -7.83
C ASN A 277 9.95 19.91 -6.85
N ALA A 278 10.98 20.75 -7.00
CA ALA A 278 12.10 20.78 -6.06
C ALA A 278 11.66 21.16 -4.64
N VAL A 279 10.77 22.15 -4.49
CA VAL A 279 10.20 22.51 -3.20
C VAL A 279 9.41 21.35 -2.62
N LEU A 280 8.58 20.68 -3.42
CA LEU A 280 7.76 19.56 -2.99
C LEU A 280 8.61 18.36 -2.55
N LEU A 281 9.68 18.06 -3.28
CA LEU A 281 10.68 17.05 -2.93
C LEU A 281 11.39 17.42 -1.61
N GLY A 282 11.79 18.68 -1.44
CA GLY A 282 12.38 19.18 -0.19
C GLY A 282 11.45 19.01 1.01
N VAL A 283 10.15 19.33 0.84
CA VAL A 283 9.12 19.13 1.85
C VAL A 283 8.92 17.63 2.15
N ALA A 284 8.89 16.77 1.13
CA ALA A 284 8.79 15.32 1.32
C ALA A 284 9.98 14.76 2.12
N CYS A 285 11.20 15.21 1.84
CA CYS A 285 12.40 14.87 2.60
C CYS A 285 12.32 15.33 4.06
N LEU A 286 11.87 16.58 4.29
CA LEU A 286 11.66 17.11 5.63
C LEU A 286 10.61 16.30 6.40
N PHE A 287 9.46 15.99 5.79
CA PHE A 287 8.42 15.16 6.41
C PHE A 287 8.90 13.74 6.69
N CYS A 288 9.70 13.14 5.80
CA CYS A 288 10.33 11.86 6.05
C CYS A 288 11.21 11.90 7.31
N LEU A 289 12.11 12.88 7.41
CA LEU A 289 13.01 13.05 8.56
C LEU A 289 12.22 13.29 9.86
N LEU A 290 11.26 14.22 9.83
CA LEU A 290 10.40 14.52 10.98
C LEU A 290 9.62 13.28 11.40
N ARG A 291 9.07 12.52 10.44
CA ARG A 291 8.32 11.29 10.74
C ARG A 291 9.20 10.27 11.44
N PHE A 292 10.43 10.04 10.97
CA PHE A 292 11.38 9.14 11.66
C PHE A 292 11.66 9.62 13.09
N ILE A 293 11.93 10.91 13.29
CA ILE A 293 12.19 11.47 14.61
C ILE A 293 10.97 11.32 15.53
N ILE A 294 9.78 11.69 15.05
CA ILE A 294 8.52 11.60 15.81
C ILE A 294 8.27 10.16 16.21
N VAL A 295 8.37 9.21 15.29
CA VAL A 295 8.12 7.78 15.58
C VAL A 295 9.12 7.24 16.59
N LEU A 296 10.41 7.58 16.49
CA LEU A 296 11.42 7.16 17.47
C LEU A 296 11.17 7.76 18.86
N VAL A 297 10.81 9.05 18.93
CA VAL A 297 10.50 9.73 20.18
C VAL A 297 9.23 9.16 20.81
N LEU A 298 8.15 8.99 20.04
CA LEU A 298 6.89 8.44 20.51
C LEU A 298 7.01 6.96 20.90
N HIS A 299 7.77 6.16 20.15
CA HIS A 299 8.03 4.77 20.52
C HIS A 299 8.66 4.66 21.92
N ARG A 300 9.57 5.59 22.27
CA ARG A 300 10.22 5.61 23.60
C ARG A 300 9.38 6.28 24.68
N ARG A 301 8.76 7.42 24.40
CA ARG A 301 8.08 8.26 25.41
C ARG A 301 6.62 7.90 25.63
N LYS A 302 5.95 7.38 24.59
CA LYS A 302 4.51 7.07 24.58
C LYS A 302 4.31 5.74 23.84
N PRO A 303 4.81 4.61 24.37
CA PRO A 303 4.53 3.31 23.76
C PRO A 303 3.01 3.17 23.58
N ILE A 304 2.57 2.56 22.47
CA ILE A 304 1.14 2.44 22.18
C ILE A 304 0.49 1.70 23.35
N ASP A 305 -0.39 2.42 24.05
CA ASP A 305 -1.30 1.84 25.02
C ASP A 305 -2.54 1.40 24.24
N TYR A 306 -2.75 0.10 24.19
CA TYR A 306 -3.88 -0.48 23.48
C TYR A 306 -5.12 -0.60 24.38
N GLY A 307 -5.08 -0.05 25.60
CA GLY A 307 -6.05 -0.31 26.65
C GLY A 307 -5.85 -1.70 27.27
N SER A 308 -6.42 -1.91 28.45
CA SER A 308 -6.54 -3.25 29.04
C SER A 308 -7.34 -4.13 28.09
N ALA A 309 -6.80 -5.29 27.71
CA ALA A 309 -7.56 -6.28 26.98
C ALA A 309 -8.79 -6.65 27.81
N GLU A 310 -9.99 -6.28 27.38
CA GLU A 310 -11.17 -7.07 27.71
C GLU A 310 -10.92 -8.42 27.04
N TYR A 311 -10.53 -9.39 27.86
CA TYR A 311 -10.59 -10.78 27.45
C TYR A 311 -12.03 -10.99 26.97
N PRO A 312 -12.24 -11.46 25.74
CA PRO A 312 -13.56 -11.90 25.36
C PRO A 312 -14.01 -12.89 26.45
N GLU A 313 -15.12 -12.65 27.15
CA GLU A 313 -15.60 -13.51 28.23
C GLU A 313 -15.67 -14.97 27.76
N ASP A 314 -15.93 -15.17 26.47
CA ASP A 314 -15.90 -16.43 25.74
C ASP A 314 -14.53 -17.13 25.74
N LEU A 315 -13.41 -16.41 25.82
CA LEU A 315 -12.05 -16.98 25.93
C LEU A 315 -11.71 -17.39 27.37
N GLU A 316 -12.16 -16.65 28.38
CA GLU A 316 -12.02 -17.04 29.79
C GLU A 316 -12.94 -18.21 30.13
N GLU A 317 -14.20 -18.17 29.69
CA GLU A 317 -15.15 -19.25 29.86
C GLU A 317 -14.67 -20.52 29.13
N PHE A 318 -14.16 -20.39 27.90
CA PHE A 318 -13.58 -21.53 27.17
C PHE A 318 -12.29 -22.05 27.81
N GLN A 319 -11.45 -21.20 28.39
CA GLN A 319 -10.28 -21.64 29.17
C GLN A 319 -10.69 -22.33 30.47
N MET A 320 -11.67 -21.81 31.20
CA MET A 320 -12.20 -22.43 32.43
C MET A 320 -12.90 -23.77 32.14
N VAL A 321 -13.71 -23.85 31.09
CA VAL A 321 -14.39 -25.08 30.69
C VAL A 321 -13.38 -26.16 30.27
N ASN A 322 -12.36 -25.81 29.49
CA ASN A 322 -11.34 -26.79 29.08
C ASN A 322 -10.42 -27.22 30.22
N THR A 323 -10.09 -26.32 31.15
CA THR A 323 -9.29 -26.67 32.34
C THR A 323 -10.04 -27.65 33.24
N LYS A 324 -11.33 -27.39 33.52
CA LYS A 324 -12.20 -28.33 34.27
C LYS A 324 -12.41 -29.67 33.54
N ARG A 325 -12.45 -29.67 32.21
CA ARG A 325 -12.57 -30.89 31.40
C ARG A 325 -11.28 -31.72 31.43
N PHE A 326 -10.13 -31.08 31.43
CA PHE A 326 -8.82 -31.74 31.57
C PHE A 326 -8.64 -32.34 32.96
N GLU A 327 -9.05 -31.64 34.02
CA GLU A 327 -9.01 -32.20 35.38
C GLU A 327 -9.94 -33.42 35.52
N ARG A 328 -11.17 -33.36 35.02
CA ARG A 328 -12.07 -34.54 35.02
C ARG A 328 -11.50 -35.74 34.26
N GLN A 329 -10.85 -35.52 33.12
CA GLN A 329 -10.20 -36.59 32.35
C GLN A 329 -8.92 -37.13 33.01
N ARG A 330 -8.25 -36.31 33.83
CA ARG A 330 -7.10 -36.73 34.63
C ARG A 330 -7.51 -37.60 35.81
N PHE A 331 -8.62 -37.26 36.49
CA PHE A 331 -9.17 -38.06 37.59
C PHE A 331 -9.82 -39.38 37.11
N SER A 332 -10.38 -39.43 35.90
CA SER A 332 -10.96 -40.67 35.36
C SER A 332 -9.95 -41.68 34.80
N ARG A 333 -8.65 -41.37 34.80
CA ARG A 333 -7.57 -42.28 34.39
C ARG A 333 -6.76 -42.83 35.58
N VAL A 334 -7.11 -42.43 36.81
CA VAL A 334 -6.43 -42.80 38.06
C VAL A 334 -7.35 -43.63 38.98
N ALA A 335 -8.59 -43.89 38.54
CA ALA A 335 -9.50 -44.91 39.08
C ALA A 335 -9.68 -46.00 38.04
#